data_AF-A0A448MVF4-F1
#
_entry.id   AF-A0A448MVF4-F1
#
_cell.length_a   1.000
_cell.length_b   1.000
_cell.length_c   1.000
_cell.angle_alpha   90.00
_cell.angle_beta   90.00
_cell.angle_gamma   90.00
#
_symmetry.space_group_name_H-M   'P 1'
#
loop_
_entity.id
_entity.type
_entity.pdbx_description
1 polymer ?
#
loop_
_entity_poly.entity_id
_entity_poly.type
_entity_poly.pdbx_seq_one_letter_code
_entity_poly.pdbx_strand_id
1 'polypeptide(L)'
;MSRHRIFHRTVVSSLLWTLLLGVGACSPFEPRAGVNDAGDVSDLLTVSRSGDADLVLSPGDKVVGKPHSQGTASNPLILLDSVRPGAHIFHEQPEFTLKTTTIVSLNPADGSVRWARRADTRIDEVRYSPDMRYMAFVLHPDELSRGDGTESVDHSVEAQRMKISVLDTATGREVRSAELPGVNILGFELTDTKLVVETSRGHAPAEDGTINVFSLDDALDFLPSTFPTDQWLVGATSDSVLLSPRKTGGGCMTLTRAGTGGEALGVVPCVHGVKPGGWVIRFTNPRTAAEALAQEETSTSDVLALPRELFNVTTGAVIDVTGMSVDHVDLPDGPGLLLQTVATTGEGKTTSTPAAWLSATPDSTQARTDDMTRLLLTPERISRKTVRMGEGET
;
A
#
# COMPACT_ATOMS: atom_id res chain seq x y z
N MET A 1 -0.55 -31.39 89.68
CA MET A 1 -1.43 -32.56 89.56
C MET A 1 -2.27 -32.40 88.30
N SER A 2 -2.08 -33.32 87.34
CA SER A 2 -3.08 -33.87 86.40
C SER A 2 -3.86 -32.89 85.48
N ARG A 3 -3.91 -33.01 84.15
CA ARG A 3 -3.66 -34.15 83.25
C ARG A 3 -3.50 -33.65 81.80
N HIS A 4 -2.55 -34.26 81.09
CA HIS A 4 -2.45 -34.33 79.62
C HIS A 4 -3.62 -35.11 78.98
N ARG A 5 -3.92 -34.80 77.71
CA ARG A 5 -4.21 -35.68 76.54
C ARG A 5 -4.64 -34.76 75.38
N ILE A 6 -3.95 -34.56 74.25
CA ILE A 6 -3.25 -35.41 73.27
C ILE A 6 -4.20 -36.34 72.46
N PHE A 7 -4.19 -36.05 71.14
CA PHE A 7 -4.56 -36.81 69.92
C PHE A 7 -6.01 -37.26 69.67
N HIS A 8 -6.56 -36.79 68.54
CA HIS A 8 -6.98 -37.69 67.46
C HIS A 8 -6.73 -37.04 66.09
N ARG A 9 -5.90 -37.72 65.28
CA ARG A 9 -5.80 -37.54 63.82
C ARG A 9 -7.07 -38.09 63.19
N THR A 10 -7.65 -37.36 62.24
CA THR A 10 -8.50 -37.95 61.20
C THR A 10 -8.02 -37.41 59.86
N VAL A 11 -7.37 -38.29 59.12
CA VAL A 11 -7.09 -38.17 57.70
C VAL A 11 -8.42 -38.40 56.98
N VAL A 12 -8.87 -37.43 56.18
CA VAL A 12 -9.85 -37.66 55.13
C VAL A 12 -9.18 -37.31 53.81
N SER A 13 -8.68 -38.36 53.17
CA SER A 13 -8.49 -38.42 51.72
C SER A 13 -9.86 -38.35 51.06
N SER A 14 -10.06 -37.53 50.02
CA SER A 14 -10.65 -37.93 48.73
C SER A 14 -11.02 -36.73 47.84
N LEU A 15 -10.40 -36.75 46.66
CA LEU A 15 -10.91 -36.44 45.33
C LEU A 15 -11.29 -35.01 44.90
N LEU A 16 -10.59 -34.61 43.82
CA LEU A 16 -10.91 -33.67 42.76
C LEU A 16 -12.41 -33.42 42.54
N TRP A 17 -12.78 -32.18 42.24
CA TRP A 17 -13.29 -31.79 40.91
C TRP A 17 -13.12 -30.27 40.75
N THR A 18 -12.44 -29.91 39.67
CA THR A 18 -12.28 -28.56 39.14
C THR A 18 -13.62 -27.91 38.83
N LEU A 19 -13.84 -26.68 39.29
CA LEU A 19 -14.85 -25.78 38.71
C LEU A 19 -14.25 -24.37 38.57
N LEU A 20 -13.51 -24.17 37.48
CA LEU A 20 -13.24 -22.84 36.92
C LEU A 20 -14.56 -22.35 36.31
N LEU A 21 -15.33 -21.58 37.07
CA LEU A 21 -16.41 -20.77 36.49
C LEU A 21 -15.75 -19.59 35.76
N GLY A 22 -15.43 -19.84 34.50
CA GLY A 22 -15.22 -18.79 33.52
C GLY A 22 -16.53 -18.03 33.38
N VAL A 23 -16.56 -16.80 33.91
CA VAL A 23 -17.56 -15.82 33.51
C VAL A 23 -17.13 -15.35 32.13
N GLY A 24 -17.51 -16.12 31.10
CA GLY A 24 -17.46 -15.68 29.73
C GLY A 24 -18.40 -14.48 29.60
N ALA A 25 -17.83 -13.28 29.64
CA ALA A 25 -18.46 -12.15 28.99
C ALA A 25 -18.49 -12.51 27.50
N CYS A 26 -19.64 -13.03 27.03
CA CYS A 26 -19.99 -12.98 25.62
C CYS A 26 -20.10 -11.51 25.23
N SER A 27 -18.98 -10.90 24.86
CA SER A 27 -19.02 -9.90 23.81
C SER A 27 -19.63 -10.59 22.58
N PRO A 28 -20.65 -10.03 21.92
CA PRO A 28 -21.09 -10.55 20.64
C PRO A 28 -19.85 -10.64 19.73
N PHE A 29 -19.74 -11.76 19.03
CA PHE A 29 -18.65 -12.05 18.10
C PHE A 29 -18.76 -11.04 16.94
N GLU A 30 -18.23 -9.83 17.12
CA GLU A 30 -17.99 -8.93 16.00
C GLU A 30 -16.87 -9.57 15.18
N PRO A 31 -17.12 -10.00 13.93
CA PRO A 31 -16.04 -10.47 13.07
C PRO A 31 -15.06 -9.32 12.90
N ARG A 32 -13.87 -9.44 13.49
CA ARG A 32 -12.79 -8.48 13.22
C ARG A 32 -12.34 -8.71 11.79
N ALA A 33 -12.37 -7.66 10.97
CA ALA A 33 -11.86 -7.72 9.61
C ALA A 33 -10.41 -8.23 9.63
N GLY A 34 -10.16 -9.32 8.90
CA GLY A 34 -8.90 -10.02 8.91
C GLY A 34 -8.41 -10.37 7.52
N VAL A 35 -7.24 -10.99 7.50
CA VAL A 35 -6.64 -11.56 6.30
C VAL A 35 -6.41 -13.04 6.57
N ASN A 36 -7.07 -13.88 5.79
CA ASN A 36 -7.11 -15.32 5.99
C ASN A 36 -6.50 -16.05 4.79
N ASP A 37 -6.17 -17.33 4.97
CA ASP A 37 -5.75 -18.16 3.83
C ASP A 37 -6.91 -18.29 2.83
N ALA A 38 -6.64 -18.02 1.54
CA ALA A 38 -7.68 -18.08 0.53
C ALA A 38 -7.99 -19.51 0.08
N GLY A 39 -7.05 -20.44 0.30
CA GLY A 39 -7.12 -21.82 -0.19
C GLY A 39 -6.92 -21.87 -1.70
N ASP A 40 -7.67 -22.76 -2.37
CA ASP A 40 -7.72 -22.80 -3.83
C ASP A 40 -8.41 -21.54 -4.37
N VAL A 41 -7.80 -20.95 -5.41
CA VAL A 41 -8.26 -19.74 -6.09
C VAL A 41 -8.58 -19.99 -7.56
N SER A 42 -8.67 -21.25 -7.98
CA SER A 42 -8.99 -21.64 -9.36
C SER A 42 -10.34 -21.11 -9.86
N ASP A 43 -11.27 -20.80 -8.95
CA ASP A 43 -12.56 -20.18 -9.27
C ASP A 43 -12.49 -18.65 -9.45
N LEU A 44 -11.40 -18.03 -9.00
CA LEU A 44 -11.14 -16.58 -9.12
C LEU A 44 -10.14 -16.27 -10.21
N LEU A 45 -9.14 -17.12 -10.43
CA LEU A 45 -8.08 -16.86 -11.38
C LEU A 45 -7.58 -18.17 -11.98
N THR A 46 -7.64 -18.25 -13.30
CA THR A 46 -6.93 -19.27 -14.06
C THR A 46 -5.75 -18.63 -14.77
N VAL A 47 -4.58 -19.26 -14.68
CA VAL A 47 -3.35 -18.78 -15.32
C VAL A 47 -2.95 -19.79 -16.38
N SER A 48 -2.75 -19.31 -17.60
CA SER A 48 -2.29 -20.14 -18.71
C SER A 48 -1.11 -19.49 -19.40
N ARG A 49 -0.29 -20.29 -20.10
CA ARG A 49 0.85 -19.77 -20.86
C ARG A 49 0.42 -19.44 -22.28
N SER A 50 0.88 -18.29 -22.77
CA SER A 50 0.85 -17.96 -24.19
C SER A 50 2.29 -17.86 -24.69
N GLY A 51 2.75 -18.88 -25.42
CA GLY A 51 4.14 -18.97 -25.87
C GLY A 51 5.15 -19.11 -24.71
N ASP A 52 6.37 -18.59 -24.94
CA ASP A 52 7.54 -18.89 -24.09
C ASP A 52 7.69 -17.98 -22.86
N ALA A 53 6.96 -16.86 -22.77
CA ALA A 53 7.16 -15.90 -21.67
C ALA A 53 5.89 -15.23 -21.12
N ASP A 54 4.74 -15.31 -21.80
CA ASP A 54 3.54 -14.59 -21.38
C ASP A 54 2.61 -15.48 -20.55
N LEU A 55 2.10 -14.91 -19.46
CA LEU A 55 1.03 -15.49 -18.66
C LEU A 55 -0.28 -14.78 -19.02
N VAL A 56 -1.26 -15.55 -19.47
CA VAL A 56 -2.63 -15.07 -19.66
C VAL A 56 -3.36 -15.30 -18.34
N LEU A 57 -3.86 -14.20 -17.78
CA LEU A 57 -4.69 -14.21 -16.58
C LEU A 57 -6.14 -14.22 -17.03
N SER A 58 -6.88 -15.23 -16.63
CA SER A 58 -8.30 -15.33 -16.92
C SER A 58 -9.05 -15.26 -15.58
N PRO A 59 -9.52 -14.05 -15.19
CA PRO A 59 -10.37 -13.88 -14.02
C PRO A 59 -11.63 -14.74 -14.15
N GLY A 60 -12.01 -15.41 -13.07
CA GLY A 60 -13.25 -16.19 -13.01
C GLY A 60 -14.48 -15.30 -12.88
N ASP A 61 -15.66 -15.89 -13.10
CA ASP A 61 -16.95 -15.18 -13.13
C ASP A 61 -17.31 -14.44 -11.83
N LYS A 62 -16.64 -14.75 -10.72
CA LYS A 62 -16.83 -14.11 -9.42
C LYS A 62 -15.99 -12.85 -9.22
N VAL A 63 -15.00 -12.61 -10.08
CA VAL A 63 -14.15 -11.42 -10.01
C VAL A 63 -14.95 -10.23 -10.54
N VAL A 64 -14.89 -9.14 -9.78
CA VAL A 64 -15.58 -7.89 -10.10
C VAL A 64 -14.53 -6.81 -10.32
N GLY A 65 -14.74 -5.99 -11.36
CA GLY A 65 -13.79 -4.95 -11.71
C GLY A 65 -12.53 -5.50 -12.37
N LYS A 66 -11.53 -4.62 -12.49
CA LYS A 66 -10.24 -4.95 -13.12
C LYS A 66 -9.26 -5.40 -12.03
N PRO A 67 -8.62 -6.57 -12.19
CA PRO A 67 -7.51 -6.96 -11.33
C PRO A 67 -6.45 -5.87 -11.27
N HIS A 68 -5.93 -5.64 -10.06
CA HIS A 68 -4.73 -4.84 -9.85
C HIS A 68 -3.54 -5.77 -9.71
N SER A 69 -2.37 -5.31 -10.10
CA SER A 69 -1.17 -6.14 -10.19
C SER A 69 0.05 -5.30 -9.85
N GLN A 70 0.99 -5.86 -9.09
CA GLN A 70 2.20 -5.17 -8.67
C GLN A 70 3.40 -6.12 -8.66
N GLY A 71 4.51 -5.71 -9.27
CA GLY A 71 5.81 -6.38 -9.07
C GLY A 71 6.36 -6.13 -7.67
N THR A 72 6.83 -7.17 -6.97
CA THR A 72 7.47 -7.04 -5.65
C THR A 72 8.90 -7.56 -5.67
N ALA A 73 9.61 -7.47 -4.54
CA ALA A 73 10.97 -7.99 -4.38
C ALA A 73 11.09 -9.51 -4.61
N SER A 74 9.98 -10.23 -4.45
CA SER A 74 9.97 -11.68 -4.56
C SER A 74 9.22 -12.15 -5.80
N ASN A 75 7.97 -11.70 -5.98
CA ASN A 75 7.06 -12.22 -6.99
C ASN A 75 5.97 -11.18 -7.33
N PRO A 76 5.38 -11.22 -8.53
CA PRO A 76 4.20 -10.41 -8.82
C PRO A 76 3.03 -10.80 -7.90
N LEU A 77 2.31 -9.79 -7.43
CA LEU A 77 1.04 -9.93 -6.71
C LEU A 77 -0.11 -9.49 -7.60
N ILE A 78 -1.23 -10.21 -7.53
CA ILE A 78 -2.49 -9.90 -8.20
C ILE A 78 -3.59 -9.74 -7.14
N LEU A 79 -4.29 -8.62 -7.17
CA LEU A 79 -5.42 -8.32 -6.31
C LEU A 79 -6.70 -8.50 -7.12
N LEU A 80 -7.57 -9.38 -6.63
CA LEU A 80 -8.81 -9.78 -7.26
C LEU A 80 -9.97 -9.40 -6.34
N ASP A 81 -10.72 -8.38 -6.72
CA ASP A 81 -11.96 -8.04 -6.03
C ASP A 81 -13.04 -9.04 -6.42
N SER A 82 -13.80 -9.52 -5.44
CA SER A 82 -14.86 -10.49 -5.65
C SER A 82 -16.02 -10.23 -4.70
N VAL A 83 -17.21 -10.65 -5.11
CA VAL A 83 -18.43 -10.53 -4.32
C VAL A 83 -18.84 -11.89 -3.76
N ARG A 84 -19.21 -11.92 -2.47
CA ARG A 84 -19.68 -13.14 -1.80
C ARG A 84 -21.02 -12.93 -1.11
N PRO A 85 -21.87 -13.97 -1.02
CA PRO A 85 -23.03 -13.93 -0.15
C PRO A 85 -22.60 -13.71 1.31
N GLY A 86 -23.16 -12.69 1.95
CA GLY A 86 -23.03 -12.46 3.37
C GLY A 86 -23.75 -13.56 4.16
N ALA A 87 -23.26 -13.86 5.36
CA ALA A 87 -23.95 -14.80 6.25
C ALA A 87 -25.37 -14.32 6.55
N HIS A 88 -26.34 -15.24 6.58
CA HIS A 88 -27.72 -14.94 6.99
C HIS A 88 -27.74 -14.52 8.47
N ILE A 89 -27.76 -13.22 8.76
CA ILE A 89 -27.85 -12.75 10.16
C ILE A 89 -29.33 -12.69 10.60
N PHE A 90 -30.28 -12.53 9.67
CA PHE A 90 -31.72 -12.58 9.95
C PHE A 90 -32.50 -13.19 8.78
N HIS A 91 -33.52 -14.02 9.09
CA HIS A 91 -34.33 -14.78 8.13
C HIS A 91 -35.17 -13.94 7.14
N GLU A 92 -35.11 -12.61 7.19
CA GLU A 92 -35.98 -11.71 6.40
C GLU A 92 -35.25 -10.52 5.75
N GLN A 93 -33.92 -10.56 5.63
CA GLN A 93 -33.16 -9.51 4.92
C GLN A 93 -32.73 -9.96 3.51
N PRO A 94 -32.69 -9.05 2.51
CA PRO A 94 -32.15 -9.37 1.19
C PRO A 94 -30.70 -9.88 1.32
N GLU A 95 -30.27 -10.74 0.39
CA GLU A 95 -28.91 -11.26 0.34
C GLU A 95 -27.90 -10.11 0.37
N PHE A 96 -27.26 -9.89 1.52
CA PHE A 96 -26.15 -8.94 1.60
C PHE A 96 -24.99 -9.49 0.79
N THR A 97 -24.35 -8.64 0.01
CA THR A 97 -23.15 -9.01 -0.74
C THR A 97 -21.95 -8.32 -0.12
N LEU A 98 -20.96 -9.11 0.26
CA LEU A 98 -19.69 -8.61 0.79
C LEU A 98 -18.70 -8.49 -0.36
N LYS A 99 -18.10 -7.31 -0.51
CA LYS A 99 -16.95 -7.11 -1.38
C LYS A 99 -15.70 -7.50 -0.63
N THR A 100 -14.87 -8.33 -1.26
CA THR A 100 -13.64 -8.88 -0.67
C THR A 100 -12.52 -8.83 -1.69
N THR A 101 -11.28 -8.61 -1.25
CA THR A 101 -10.11 -8.71 -2.12
C THR A 101 -9.33 -9.99 -1.81
N THR A 102 -9.01 -10.76 -2.85
CA THR A 102 -8.06 -11.87 -2.77
C THR A 102 -6.72 -11.45 -3.38
N ILE A 103 -5.66 -11.52 -2.58
CA ILE A 103 -4.27 -11.23 -2.95
C ILE A 103 -3.62 -12.56 -3.34
N VAL A 104 -3.10 -12.67 -4.55
CA VAL A 104 -2.51 -13.88 -5.11
C VAL A 104 -1.06 -13.60 -5.51
N SER A 105 -0.12 -14.37 -4.97
CA SER A 105 1.27 -14.34 -5.43
C SER A 105 1.51 -15.43 -6.47
N LEU A 106 2.05 -15.04 -7.62
CA LEU A 106 2.33 -15.95 -8.73
C LEU A 106 3.82 -16.17 -8.91
N ASN A 107 4.22 -17.38 -9.27
CA ASN A 107 5.55 -17.63 -9.81
C ASN A 107 5.61 -17.04 -11.23
N PRO A 108 6.47 -16.03 -11.50
CA PRO A 108 6.51 -15.39 -12.81
C PRO A 108 7.00 -16.33 -13.92
N ALA A 109 7.69 -17.43 -13.59
CA ALA A 109 8.23 -18.36 -14.57
C ALA A 109 7.17 -19.27 -15.20
N ASP A 110 6.16 -19.70 -14.44
CA ASP A 110 5.16 -20.69 -14.88
C ASP A 110 3.71 -20.30 -14.56
N GLY A 111 3.48 -19.22 -13.81
CA GLY A 111 2.16 -18.75 -13.42
C GLY A 111 1.52 -19.52 -12.26
N SER A 112 2.24 -20.45 -11.63
CA SER A 112 1.72 -21.20 -10.48
C SER A 112 1.49 -20.29 -9.27
N VAL A 113 0.40 -20.52 -8.54
CA VAL A 113 0.09 -19.80 -7.30
C VAL A 113 1.04 -20.26 -6.20
N ARG A 114 1.77 -19.30 -5.61
CA ARG A 114 2.69 -19.56 -4.48
C ARG A 114 1.96 -19.51 -3.15
N TRP A 115 1.13 -18.49 -2.98
CA TRP A 115 0.24 -18.30 -1.85
C TRP A 115 -0.91 -17.40 -2.27
N ALA A 116 -2.04 -17.51 -1.57
CA ALA A 116 -3.16 -16.61 -1.72
C ALA A 116 -3.73 -16.23 -0.34
N ARG A 117 -4.13 -14.97 -0.20
CA ARG A 117 -4.72 -14.41 1.02
C ARG A 117 -6.01 -13.71 0.68
N ARG A 118 -7.02 -13.88 1.51
CA ARG A 118 -8.31 -13.23 1.38
C ARG A 118 -8.45 -12.20 2.48
N ALA A 119 -8.60 -10.94 2.10
CA ALA A 119 -9.10 -9.89 2.98
C ALA A 119 -10.61 -10.04 3.11
N ASP A 120 -11.13 -9.89 4.32
CA ASP A 120 -12.57 -9.99 4.59
C ASP A 120 -13.37 -8.78 4.03
N THR A 121 -12.67 -7.78 3.51
CA THR A 121 -13.21 -6.56 2.90
C THR A 121 -12.46 -6.23 1.61
N ARG A 122 -12.97 -5.28 0.84
CA ARG A 122 -12.28 -4.75 -0.33
C ARG A 122 -11.11 -3.88 0.10
N ILE A 123 -10.01 -4.01 -0.63
CA ILE A 123 -8.82 -3.20 -0.45
C ILE A 123 -8.88 -2.05 -1.46
N ASP A 124 -9.12 -0.85 -0.95
CA ASP A 124 -9.08 0.39 -1.74
C ASP A 124 -7.68 0.92 -1.97
N GLU A 125 -6.85 0.79 -0.94
CA GLU A 125 -5.56 1.47 -0.87
C GLU A 125 -4.48 0.49 -0.45
N VAL A 126 -3.40 0.49 -1.23
CA VAL A 126 -2.22 -0.32 -0.98
C VAL A 126 -0.99 0.59 -0.95
N ARG A 127 -0.07 0.28 -0.03
CA ARG A 127 1.29 0.80 -0.03
C ARG A 127 2.29 -0.33 0.02
N TYR A 128 3.46 -0.09 -0.55
CA TYR A 128 4.57 -1.03 -0.53
C TYR A 128 5.77 -0.37 0.13
N SER A 129 6.55 -1.15 0.87
CA SER A 129 7.85 -0.68 1.34
C SER A 129 8.75 -0.37 0.14
N PRO A 130 9.70 0.57 0.26
CA PRO A 130 10.63 0.92 -0.80
C PRO A 130 11.41 -0.29 -1.36
N ASP A 131 11.78 -1.21 -0.49
CA ASP A 131 12.39 -2.50 -0.85
C ASP A 131 11.41 -3.56 -1.36
N MET A 132 10.11 -3.27 -1.44
CA MET A 132 9.03 -4.14 -1.88
C MET A 132 8.85 -5.47 -1.12
N ARG A 133 9.42 -5.59 0.09
CA ARG A 133 9.24 -6.76 0.96
C ARG A 133 7.92 -6.76 1.70
N TYR A 134 7.31 -5.60 1.89
CA TYR A 134 6.07 -5.44 2.64
C TYR A 134 5.00 -4.74 1.81
N MET A 135 3.76 -5.16 2.03
CA MET A 135 2.54 -4.56 1.47
C MET A 135 1.62 -4.21 2.64
N ALA A 136 1.16 -2.97 2.71
CA ALA A 136 0.19 -2.51 3.70
C ALA A 136 -1.12 -2.11 3.03
N PHE A 137 -2.24 -2.34 3.72
CA PHE A 137 -3.57 -1.94 3.28
C PHE A 137 -4.53 -1.78 4.46
N VAL A 138 -5.61 -1.03 4.22
CA VAL A 138 -6.68 -0.83 5.21
C VAL A 138 -7.76 -1.90 5.02
N LEU A 139 -8.20 -2.46 6.15
CA LEU A 139 -9.37 -3.31 6.26
C LEU A 139 -10.51 -2.49 6.87
N HIS A 140 -11.55 -2.28 6.08
CA HIS A 140 -12.80 -1.65 6.52
C HIS A 140 -13.72 -2.71 7.13
N PRO A 141 -14.21 -2.51 8.37
CA PRO A 141 -15.04 -3.50 9.06
C PRO A 141 -16.41 -3.75 8.39
N ASP A 142 -16.93 -2.82 7.58
CA ASP A 142 -18.24 -2.97 6.92
C ASP A 142 -18.23 -2.47 5.45
N GLU A 143 -17.97 -3.36 4.48
CA GLU A 143 -18.45 -3.17 3.10
C GLU A 143 -19.65 -4.10 2.85
N LEU A 144 -20.75 -3.87 3.55
CA LEU A 144 -22.04 -4.47 3.22
C LEU A 144 -22.63 -3.72 2.03
N SER A 145 -22.42 -4.20 0.81
CA SER A 145 -23.15 -3.69 -0.35
C SER A 145 -24.58 -4.26 -0.33
N ARG A 146 -25.58 -3.38 -0.28
CA ARG A 146 -26.98 -3.76 -0.55
C ARG A 146 -27.03 -4.17 -2.04
N GLY A 147 -27.57 -5.36 -2.33
CA GLY A 147 -27.48 -6.01 -3.64
C GLY A 147 -28.16 -5.31 -4.83
N ASP A 148 -28.55 -4.03 -4.73
CA ASP A 148 -29.08 -3.23 -5.84
C ASP A 148 -28.03 -2.32 -6.50
N GLY A 149 -26.81 -2.26 -5.96
CA GLY A 149 -25.70 -1.49 -6.54
C GLY A 149 -25.89 0.02 -6.47
N THR A 150 -26.89 0.51 -5.73
CA THR A 150 -27.21 1.93 -5.61
C THR A 150 -27.12 2.36 -4.15
N GLU A 151 -25.92 2.41 -3.60
CA GLU A 151 -25.50 3.31 -2.50
C GLU A 151 -24.11 2.84 -1.99
N SER A 152 -23.07 3.65 -2.23
CA SER A 152 -21.92 3.65 -1.31
C SER A 152 -22.41 4.32 -0.03
N VAL A 153 -22.43 3.58 1.08
CA VAL A 153 -22.69 4.20 2.37
C VAL A 153 -21.62 5.26 2.58
N ASP A 154 -22.05 6.48 2.90
CA ASP A 154 -21.17 7.61 3.23
C ASP A 154 -20.15 7.14 4.28
N HIS A 155 -18.86 7.14 3.91
CA HIS A 155 -17.74 6.64 4.71
C HIS A 155 -17.41 7.55 5.90
N SER A 156 -18.39 8.28 6.43
CA SER A 156 -18.20 9.20 7.54
C SER A 156 -17.55 8.46 8.71
N VAL A 157 -16.32 8.89 8.96
CA VAL A 157 -15.28 8.27 9.76
C VAL A 157 -15.58 8.50 11.24
N GLU A 158 -16.68 7.94 11.75
CA GLU A 158 -16.99 8.00 13.17
C GLU A 158 -17.00 6.58 13.77
N ALA A 159 -15.81 6.20 14.27
CA ALA A 159 -15.56 5.13 15.24
C ALA A 159 -15.69 3.66 14.81
N GLN A 160 -15.69 3.34 13.50
CA GLN A 160 -15.48 1.95 13.09
C GLN A 160 -13.98 1.61 13.08
N ARG A 161 -13.58 0.53 13.78
CA ARG A 161 -12.18 0.11 13.98
C ARG A 161 -11.52 -0.31 12.66
N MET A 162 -11.09 0.66 11.86
CA MET A 162 -10.22 0.41 10.70
C MET A 162 -8.94 -0.28 11.20
N LYS A 163 -8.58 -1.38 10.55
CA LYS A 163 -7.36 -2.11 10.82
C LYS A 163 -6.43 -1.95 9.63
N ILE A 164 -5.20 -1.50 9.86
CA ILE A 164 -4.15 -1.60 8.84
C ILE A 164 -3.48 -2.96 9.02
N SER A 165 -3.35 -3.72 7.93
CA SER A 165 -2.62 -4.99 7.90
C SER A 165 -1.39 -4.85 7.01
N VAL A 166 -0.28 -5.44 7.45
CA VAL A 166 0.98 -5.50 6.70
C VAL A 166 1.33 -6.95 6.43
N LEU A 167 1.46 -7.30 5.16
CA LEU A 167 1.88 -8.62 4.70
C LEU A 167 3.34 -8.60 4.24
N ASP A 168 4.06 -9.66 4.54
CA ASP A 168 5.30 -10.02 3.86
C ASP A 168 4.98 -10.53 2.45
N THR A 169 5.53 -9.90 1.41
CA THR A 169 5.19 -10.18 0.00
C THR A 169 5.74 -11.52 -0.49
N ALA A 170 6.75 -12.07 0.17
CA ALA A 170 7.33 -13.36 -0.18
C ALA A 170 6.45 -14.53 0.29
N THR A 171 5.84 -14.39 1.47
CA THR A 171 5.15 -15.48 2.18
C THR A 171 3.63 -15.27 2.32
N GLY A 172 3.15 -14.05 2.09
CA GLY A 172 1.77 -13.64 2.33
C GLY A 172 1.38 -13.63 3.80
N ARG A 173 2.34 -13.73 4.73
CA ARG A 173 2.05 -13.74 6.17
C ARG A 173 1.82 -12.33 6.67
N GLU A 174 0.79 -12.12 7.47
CA GLU A 174 0.61 -10.87 8.21
C GLU A 174 1.72 -10.73 9.26
N VAL A 175 2.55 -9.69 9.12
CA VAL A 175 3.68 -9.40 10.00
C VAL A 175 3.39 -8.28 10.98
N ARG A 176 2.40 -7.44 10.67
CA ARG A 176 1.94 -6.37 11.56
C ARG A 176 0.47 -6.07 11.31
N SER A 177 -0.21 -5.66 12.36
CA SER A 177 -1.44 -4.88 12.22
C SER A 177 -1.49 -3.74 13.21
N ALA A 178 -2.27 -2.72 12.86
CA ALA A 178 -2.52 -1.56 13.70
C ALA A 178 -4.02 -1.25 13.72
N GLU A 179 -4.59 -1.16 14.92
CA GLU A 179 -5.92 -0.62 15.17
C GLU A 179 -5.74 0.59 16.10
N LEU A 180 -6.21 1.76 15.66
CA LEU A 180 -6.06 3.02 16.41
C LEU A 180 -7.46 3.55 16.76
N PRO A 181 -8.06 3.10 17.88
CA PRO A 181 -9.42 3.47 18.23
C PRO A 181 -9.51 4.95 18.64
N GLY A 182 -10.58 5.63 18.21
CA GLY A 182 -10.89 6.99 18.62
C GLY A 182 -10.13 8.09 17.87
N VAL A 183 -9.46 7.74 16.76
CA VAL A 183 -8.82 8.68 15.83
C VAL A 183 -9.12 8.27 14.39
N ASN A 184 -9.11 9.23 13.48
CA ASN A 184 -9.25 9.02 12.05
C ASN A 184 -7.89 8.68 11.45
N ILE A 185 -7.84 7.64 10.61
CA ILE A 185 -6.66 7.33 9.81
C ILE A 185 -6.70 8.24 8.57
N LEU A 186 -5.70 9.10 8.43
CA LEU A 186 -5.59 10.04 7.31
C LEU A 186 -4.80 9.47 6.13
N GLY A 187 -3.83 8.61 6.45
CA GLY A 187 -2.94 7.93 5.51
C GLY A 187 -1.97 6.99 6.22
N PHE A 188 -1.25 6.18 5.45
CA PHE A 188 -0.22 5.29 5.96
C PHE A 188 0.86 5.08 4.90
N GLU A 189 2.06 4.76 5.34
CA GLU A 189 3.21 4.45 4.50
C GLU A 189 4.07 3.34 5.12
N LEU A 190 4.95 2.76 4.32
CA LEU A 190 5.93 1.78 4.78
C LEU A 190 7.33 2.32 4.57
N THR A 191 8.15 2.23 5.60
CA THR A 191 9.61 2.18 5.42
C THR A 191 10.02 0.71 5.25
N ASP A 192 11.31 0.42 5.09
CA ASP A 192 11.77 -0.97 4.94
C ASP A 192 11.59 -1.79 6.22
N THR A 193 11.37 -1.13 7.37
CA THR A 193 11.30 -1.79 8.69
C THR A 193 10.16 -1.31 9.58
N LYS A 194 9.36 -0.32 9.16
CA LYS A 194 8.30 0.30 9.96
C LYS A 194 7.01 0.50 9.15
N LEU A 195 5.87 0.27 9.79
CA LEU A 195 4.59 0.83 9.38
C LEU A 195 4.43 2.21 10.01
N VAL A 196 4.10 3.21 9.19
CA VAL A 196 3.85 4.58 9.64
C VAL A 196 2.41 4.95 9.34
N VAL A 197 1.66 5.38 10.35
CA VAL A 197 0.23 5.69 10.23
C VAL A 197 -0.01 7.13 10.68
N GLU A 198 -0.53 7.95 9.78
CA GLU A 198 -0.97 9.31 10.07
C GLU A 198 -2.41 9.28 10.58
N THR A 199 -2.62 9.91 11.74
CA THR A 199 -3.93 10.02 12.36
C THR A 199 -4.23 11.44 12.82
N SER A 200 -5.51 11.77 12.95
CA SER A 200 -6.02 13.03 13.50
C SER A 200 -7.39 12.78 14.14
N ARG A 201 -7.84 13.62 15.07
CA ARG A 201 -9.27 13.64 15.46
C ARG A 201 -10.09 14.39 14.43
N GLY A 202 -9.44 15.26 13.66
CA GLY A 202 -10.01 15.97 12.53
C GLY A 202 -9.92 15.20 11.22
N HIS A 203 -10.09 15.96 10.13
CA HIS A 203 -9.94 15.45 8.76
C HIS A 203 -8.64 15.92 8.10
N ALA A 204 -7.78 16.62 8.85
CA ALA A 204 -6.48 17.10 8.41
C ALA A 204 -5.45 17.02 9.55
N PRO A 205 -4.14 16.87 9.24
CA PRO A 205 -3.10 16.84 10.24
C PRO A 205 -2.89 18.20 10.92
N ALA A 206 -3.22 19.31 10.26
CA ALA A 206 -3.10 20.65 10.81
C ALA A 206 -3.95 20.92 12.08
N GLU A 207 -4.94 20.05 12.37
CA GLU A 207 -5.79 20.15 13.55
C GLU A 207 -5.09 19.55 14.79
N ASP A 208 -4.81 18.24 14.77
CA ASP A 208 -4.12 17.51 15.84
C ASP A 208 -3.41 16.24 15.32
N GLY A 209 -2.77 16.37 14.17
CA GLY A 209 -2.09 15.29 13.48
C GLY A 209 -1.01 14.61 14.32
N THR A 210 -1.00 13.28 14.27
CA THR A 210 -0.02 12.43 14.96
C THR A 210 0.45 11.34 13.99
N ILE A 211 1.76 11.18 13.90
CA ILE A 211 2.38 10.04 13.24
C ILE A 211 2.58 8.93 14.27
N ASN A 212 2.09 7.74 13.96
CA ASN A 212 2.24 6.52 14.75
C ASN A 212 3.17 5.57 14.01
N VAL A 213 4.27 5.18 14.64
CA VAL A 213 5.29 4.32 14.02
C VAL A 213 5.33 2.97 14.73
N PHE A 214 5.03 1.92 13.97
CA PHE A 214 5.07 0.54 14.42
C PHE A 214 6.30 -0.17 13.83
N SER A 215 7.03 -0.89 14.67
CA SER A 215 8.09 -1.78 14.19
C SER A 215 7.53 -2.86 13.27
N LEU A 216 8.26 -3.34 12.27
CA LEU A 216 7.94 -4.58 11.56
C LEU A 216 8.76 -5.75 12.11
N ASP A 217 9.97 -5.48 12.59
CA ASP A 217 10.89 -6.51 13.12
C ASP A 217 10.51 -7.00 14.53
N ASP A 218 9.90 -6.14 15.35
CA ASP A 218 9.61 -6.46 16.75
C ASP A 218 8.12 -6.72 16.97
N ALA A 219 7.68 -7.95 16.72
CA ALA A 219 6.28 -8.37 16.87
C ALA A 219 5.75 -8.28 18.31
N LEU A 220 6.62 -8.09 19.31
CA LEU A 220 6.24 -7.99 20.72
C LEU A 220 6.02 -6.54 21.17
N ASP A 221 6.51 -5.58 20.39
CA ASP A 221 6.20 -4.16 20.61
C ASP A 221 4.86 -3.81 19.95
N PHE A 222 3.81 -3.73 20.78
CA PHE A 222 2.44 -3.48 20.35
C PHE A 222 2.07 -2.00 20.35
N LEU A 223 2.84 -1.15 21.03
CA LEU A 223 2.55 0.27 21.11
C LEU A 223 3.41 1.03 20.08
N PRO A 224 2.83 1.94 19.30
CA PRO A 224 3.62 2.76 18.40
C PRO A 224 4.41 3.80 19.20
N SER A 225 5.61 4.15 18.73
CA SER A 225 6.18 5.46 19.04
C SER A 225 5.41 6.53 18.27
N THR A 226 5.24 7.71 18.86
CA THR A 226 4.46 8.78 18.24
C THR A 226 5.17 10.11 18.25
N PHE A 227 4.89 10.94 17.24
CA PHE A 227 5.28 12.33 17.21
C PHE A 227 4.19 13.18 16.51
N PRO A 228 4.02 14.46 16.90
CA PRO A 228 3.02 15.32 16.30
C PRO A 228 3.42 15.75 14.88
N THR A 229 2.44 15.99 14.02
CA THR A 229 2.64 16.56 12.68
C THR A 229 1.48 17.51 12.34
N ASP A 230 1.77 18.63 11.69
CA ASP A 230 0.79 19.49 11.04
C ASP A 230 0.78 19.30 9.51
N GLN A 231 1.62 18.39 9.01
CA GLN A 231 1.82 18.08 7.60
C GLN A 231 1.32 16.68 7.25
N TRP A 232 0.83 16.55 6.02
CA TRP A 232 0.35 15.31 5.40
C TRP A 232 1.48 14.32 5.14
N LEU A 233 1.28 13.06 5.54
CA LEU A 233 2.12 11.95 5.12
C LEU A 233 1.89 11.64 3.64
N VAL A 234 2.92 11.83 2.80
CA VAL A 234 2.82 11.70 1.33
C VAL A 234 3.80 10.69 0.72
N GLY A 235 4.63 10.04 1.52
CA GLY A 235 5.54 9.00 1.07
C GLY A 235 6.56 8.60 2.13
N ALA A 236 7.40 7.64 1.78
CA ALA A 236 8.46 7.14 2.64
C ALA A 236 9.71 6.73 1.87
N THR A 237 10.83 6.68 2.59
CA THR A 237 12.09 6.08 2.18
C THR A 237 12.35 4.83 3.02
N SER A 238 13.49 4.17 2.83
CA SER A 238 13.89 3.01 3.63
C SER A 238 13.84 3.21 5.15
N ASP A 239 14.01 4.46 5.61
CA ASP A 239 14.25 4.80 7.02
C ASP A 239 13.51 6.06 7.50
N SER A 240 12.81 6.78 6.62
CA SER A 240 12.24 8.09 6.90
C SER A 240 10.92 8.31 6.15
N VAL A 241 10.21 9.36 6.50
CA VAL A 241 8.95 9.75 5.87
C VAL A 241 9.05 11.10 5.16
N LEU A 242 8.18 11.30 4.18
CA LEU A 242 8.00 12.54 3.46
C LEU A 242 6.69 13.18 3.89
N LEU A 243 6.79 14.39 4.42
CA LEU A 243 5.67 15.19 4.90
C LEU A 243 5.46 16.40 3.99
N SER A 244 4.21 16.77 3.76
CA SER A 244 3.81 17.84 2.85
C SER A 244 2.77 18.75 3.50
N PRO A 245 2.77 20.06 3.23
CA PRO A 245 1.67 20.93 3.64
C PRO A 245 0.32 20.57 2.96
N ARG A 246 0.30 19.68 1.96
CA ARG A 246 -0.91 19.30 1.20
C ARG A 246 -0.94 17.79 0.94
N LYS A 247 -2.13 17.18 1.00
CA LYS A 247 -2.33 15.74 0.79
C LYS A 247 -1.99 15.27 -0.62
N THR A 248 -2.39 16.04 -1.63
CA THR A 248 -2.27 15.63 -3.04
C THR A 248 -1.27 16.50 -3.82
N GLY A 249 -0.60 15.84 -4.76
CA GLY A 249 0.40 16.39 -5.67
C GLY A 249 -0.20 17.30 -6.73
N GLY A 250 0.35 18.51 -6.86
CA GLY A 250 0.02 19.49 -7.90
C GLY A 250 0.78 20.78 -7.63
N GLY A 251 1.47 21.29 -8.65
CA GLY A 251 2.27 22.51 -8.53
C GLY A 251 3.67 22.29 -7.93
N CYS A 252 4.08 23.20 -7.05
CA CYS A 252 5.41 23.31 -6.46
C CYS A 252 5.27 23.30 -4.93
N MET A 253 5.55 22.17 -4.28
CA MET A 253 5.42 22.02 -2.81
C MET A 253 6.76 21.76 -2.14
N THR A 254 6.94 22.30 -0.93
CA THR A 254 8.09 21.94 -0.09
C THR A 254 7.77 20.68 0.68
N LEU A 255 8.59 19.64 0.51
CA LEU A 255 8.52 18.43 1.33
C LEU A 255 9.50 18.52 2.49
N THR A 256 9.07 18.07 3.66
CA THR A 256 9.94 17.84 4.81
C THR A 256 10.24 16.35 4.87
N ARG A 257 11.53 15.98 4.87
CA ARG A 257 11.96 14.62 5.20
C ARG A 257 12.15 14.54 6.71
N ALA A 258 11.41 13.66 7.37
CA ALA A 258 11.51 13.44 8.81
C ALA A 258 11.86 11.99 9.10
N GLY A 259 12.71 11.76 10.08
CA GLY A 259 12.95 10.41 10.57
C GLY A 259 11.71 9.84 11.27
N THR A 260 11.73 8.55 11.55
CA THR A 260 10.60 7.87 12.21
C THR A 260 10.48 8.23 13.71
N GLY A 261 11.45 8.96 14.27
CA GLY A 261 11.36 9.60 15.59
C GLY A 261 10.80 11.03 15.57
N GLY A 262 10.48 11.58 14.40
CA GLY A 262 9.97 12.94 14.21
C GLY A 262 11.05 14.01 14.04
N GLU A 263 12.33 13.63 14.06
CA GLU A 263 13.43 14.56 13.79
C GLU A 263 13.45 15.01 12.32
N ALA A 264 13.63 16.30 12.09
CA ALA A 264 13.75 16.83 10.74
C ALA A 264 15.12 16.48 10.13
N LEU A 265 15.11 15.75 9.01
CA LEU A 265 16.32 15.34 8.28
C LEU A 265 16.66 16.30 7.14
N GLY A 266 15.67 17.03 6.61
CA GLY A 266 15.88 18.04 5.58
C GLY A 266 14.60 18.49 4.91
N VAL A 267 14.73 19.45 3.99
CA VAL A 267 13.62 19.95 3.18
C VAL A 267 13.97 19.89 1.69
N VAL A 268 12.99 19.53 0.86
CA VAL A 268 13.11 19.53 -0.59
C VAL A 268 12.13 20.56 -1.15
N PRO A 269 12.62 21.69 -1.67
CA PRO A 269 11.74 22.72 -2.19
C PRO A 269 11.16 22.30 -3.55
N CYS A 270 9.97 22.82 -3.84
CA CYS A 270 9.36 22.77 -5.17
C CYS A 270 9.26 21.39 -5.82
N VAL A 271 8.88 20.40 -5.01
CA VAL A 271 8.50 19.08 -5.47
C VAL A 271 7.18 19.17 -6.25
N HIS A 272 7.14 18.50 -7.39
CA HIS A 272 5.99 18.38 -8.25
C HIS A 272 5.28 17.03 -8.08
N GLY A 273 6.05 15.98 -7.77
CA GLY A 273 5.51 14.65 -7.56
C GLY A 273 6.46 13.76 -6.78
N VAL A 274 5.90 12.91 -5.95
CA VAL A 274 6.61 11.83 -5.24
C VAL A 274 6.57 10.57 -6.12
N LYS A 275 7.67 9.84 -6.15
CA LYS A 275 7.84 8.58 -6.91
C LYS A 275 8.36 7.48 -5.96
N PRO A 276 8.21 6.19 -6.34
CA PRO A 276 8.74 5.09 -5.54
C PRO A 276 10.27 5.20 -5.30
N GLY A 277 10.76 4.54 -4.25
CA GLY A 277 12.20 4.47 -3.95
C GLY A 277 12.82 5.76 -3.39
N GLY A 278 12.01 6.69 -2.88
CA GLY A 278 12.50 7.97 -2.36
C GLY A 278 12.84 8.99 -3.46
N TRP A 279 12.41 8.75 -4.70
CA TRP A 279 12.56 9.71 -5.78
C TRP A 279 11.45 10.76 -5.76
N VAL A 280 11.79 12.00 -6.10
CA VAL A 280 10.83 13.08 -6.30
C VAL A 280 11.17 13.83 -7.58
N ILE A 281 10.15 14.32 -8.29
CA ILE A 281 10.37 15.30 -9.35
C ILE A 281 10.35 16.67 -8.68
N ARG A 282 11.42 17.45 -8.82
CA ARG A 282 11.48 18.83 -8.32
C ARG A 282 11.93 19.80 -9.40
N PHE A 283 11.51 21.05 -9.29
CA PHE A 283 11.99 22.10 -10.18
C PHE A 283 13.29 22.70 -9.66
N THR A 284 14.27 22.88 -10.55
CA THR A 284 15.60 23.41 -10.19
C THR A 284 15.58 24.91 -9.94
N ASN A 285 14.57 25.61 -10.49
CA ASN A 285 14.26 27.01 -10.18
C ASN A 285 12.86 27.13 -9.56
N PRO A 286 12.74 27.05 -8.22
CA PRO A 286 11.46 27.10 -7.52
C PRO A 286 10.61 28.33 -7.80
N ARG A 287 11.22 29.51 -7.93
CA ARG A 287 10.48 30.77 -8.13
C ARG A 287 9.81 30.79 -9.50
N THR A 288 10.60 30.56 -10.55
CA THR A 288 10.08 30.56 -11.92
C THR A 288 9.06 29.44 -12.13
N ALA A 289 9.28 28.26 -11.54
CA ALA A 289 8.31 27.18 -11.60
C ALA A 289 7.01 27.51 -10.87
N ALA A 290 7.08 28.10 -9.66
CA ALA A 290 5.88 28.51 -8.93
C ALA A 290 5.08 29.58 -9.68
N GLU A 291 5.74 30.54 -10.31
CA GLU A 291 5.09 31.57 -11.15
C GLU A 291 4.42 30.96 -12.38
N ALA A 292 5.09 30.01 -13.05
CA ALA A 292 4.53 29.31 -14.19
C ALA A 292 3.31 28.46 -13.80
N LEU A 293 3.41 27.68 -12.73
CA LEU A 293 2.37 26.76 -12.26
C LEU A 293 1.17 27.44 -11.59
N ALA A 294 1.28 28.73 -11.27
CA ALA A 294 0.17 29.53 -10.77
C ALA A 294 -0.77 30.01 -11.90
N GLN A 295 -0.41 29.84 -13.16
CA GLN A 295 -1.24 30.22 -14.29
C GLN A 295 -2.36 29.17 -14.50
N GLU A 296 -3.59 29.62 -14.73
CA GLU A 296 -4.76 28.73 -14.86
C GLU A 296 -4.68 27.79 -16.08
N GLU A 297 -3.94 28.16 -17.13
CA GLU A 297 -3.86 27.41 -18.40
C GLU A 297 -2.48 26.78 -18.68
N THR A 298 -1.68 26.45 -17.66
CA THR A 298 -0.40 25.77 -17.90
C THR A 298 -0.63 24.37 -18.44
N SER A 299 -0.26 24.13 -19.70
CA SER A 299 -0.38 22.81 -20.30
C SER A 299 0.66 21.84 -19.74
N THR A 300 0.41 20.53 -19.85
CA THR A 300 1.39 19.51 -19.45
C THR A 300 2.73 19.71 -20.18
N SER A 301 2.75 20.11 -21.46
CA SER A 301 4.00 20.36 -22.18
C SER A 301 4.77 21.55 -21.61
N ASP A 302 4.07 22.60 -21.17
CA ASP A 302 4.72 23.75 -20.55
C ASP A 302 5.35 23.36 -19.21
N VAL A 303 4.65 22.54 -18.41
CA VAL A 303 5.20 21.98 -17.16
C VAL A 303 6.43 21.12 -17.42
N LEU A 304 6.40 20.29 -18.46
CA LEU A 304 7.55 19.45 -18.84
C LEU A 304 8.75 20.29 -19.33
N ALA A 305 8.50 21.42 -19.98
CA ALA A 305 9.56 22.30 -20.49
C ALA A 305 10.29 23.10 -19.39
N LEU A 306 9.70 23.23 -18.20
CA LEU A 306 10.35 23.88 -17.07
C LEU A 306 11.57 23.06 -16.59
N PRO A 307 12.70 23.72 -16.24
CA PRO A 307 13.88 23.05 -15.69
C PRO A 307 13.55 22.22 -14.44
N ARG A 308 13.70 20.91 -14.54
CA ARG A 308 13.30 19.96 -13.51
C ARG A 308 14.15 18.71 -13.51
N GLU A 309 14.23 18.10 -12.34
CA GLU A 309 15.05 16.92 -12.13
C GLU A 309 14.32 15.88 -11.28
N LEU A 310 14.66 14.62 -11.51
CA LEU A 310 14.39 13.55 -10.59
C LEU A 310 15.49 13.57 -9.52
N PHE A 311 15.10 13.75 -8.26
CA PHE A 311 15.99 13.86 -7.12
C PHE A 311 15.69 12.75 -6.10
N ASN A 312 16.71 12.00 -5.68
CA ASN A 312 16.55 11.02 -4.62
C ASN A 312 16.81 11.69 -3.27
N VAL A 313 15.81 11.70 -2.40
CA VAL A 313 15.84 12.41 -1.11
C VAL A 313 16.75 11.74 -0.07
N THR A 314 17.17 10.49 -0.31
CA THR A 314 18.07 9.72 0.54
C THR A 314 19.51 9.81 0.06
N THR A 315 19.76 9.46 -1.20
CA THR A 315 21.12 9.37 -1.76
C THR A 315 21.64 10.69 -2.29
N GLY A 316 20.76 11.68 -2.52
CA GLY A 316 21.10 12.94 -3.17
C GLY A 316 21.35 12.84 -4.67
N ALA A 317 21.10 11.68 -5.29
CA ALA A 317 21.23 11.49 -6.72
C ALA A 317 20.28 12.40 -7.50
N VAL A 318 20.73 12.87 -8.67
CA VAL A 318 20.01 13.81 -9.52
C VAL A 318 20.05 13.33 -10.96
N ILE A 319 18.91 13.36 -11.65
CA ILE A 319 18.77 13.09 -13.08
C ILE A 319 17.96 14.24 -13.69
N ASP A 320 18.48 14.91 -14.71
CA ASP A 320 17.71 15.92 -15.45
C ASP A 320 16.58 15.24 -16.23
N VAL A 321 15.36 15.74 -16.04
CA VAL A 321 14.13 15.22 -16.68
C VAL A 321 13.34 16.34 -17.35
N THR A 322 14.02 17.43 -17.68
CA THR A 322 13.48 18.53 -18.47
C THR A 322 13.05 18.02 -19.85
N GLY A 323 11.81 18.34 -20.24
CA GLY A 323 11.20 17.86 -21.49
C GLY A 323 10.77 16.39 -21.48
N MET A 324 10.86 15.70 -20.34
CA MET A 324 10.56 14.26 -20.23
C MET A 324 9.38 13.97 -19.31
N SER A 325 8.48 13.06 -19.68
CA SER A 325 7.57 12.41 -18.73
C SER A 325 8.34 11.37 -17.90
N VAL A 326 7.86 11.13 -16.68
CA VAL A 326 8.43 10.12 -15.78
C VAL A 326 7.29 9.24 -15.28
N ASP A 327 7.18 8.06 -15.85
CA ASP A 327 6.07 7.15 -15.65
C ASP A 327 6.49 5.95 -14.79
N HIS A 328 5.59 5.54 -13.90
CA HIS A 328 5.80 4.34 -13.10
C HIS A 328 5.62 3.11 -13.98
N VAL A 329 6.53 2.15 -13.87
CA VAL A 329 6.45 0.86 -14.57
C VAL A 329 6.76 -0.28 -13.61
N ASP A 330 6.14 -1.43 -13.83
CA ASP A 330 6.49 -2.66 -13.12
C ASP A 330 7.67 -3.34 -13.80
N LEU A 331 8.80 -3.41 -13.12
CA LEU A 331 9.92 -4.25 -13.53
C LEU A 331 9.75 -5.66 -12.93
N PRO A 332 10.42 -6.68 -13.50
CA PRO A 332 10.41 -8.02 -12.93
C PRO A 332 10.81 -8.08 -11.45
N ASP A 333 11.68 -7.17 -11.02
CA ASP A 333 12.30 -7.17 -9.69
C ASP A 333 11.80 -6.02 -8.79
N GLY A 334 10.69 -5.36 -9.15
CA GLY A 334 10.11 -4.26 -8.36
C GLY A 334 9.71 -3.05 -9.20
N PRO A 335 9.53 -1.86 -8.59
CA PRO A 335 9.10 -0.68 -9.30
C PRO A 335 10.24 -0.11 -10.16
N GLY A 336 9.87 0.50 -11.27
CA GLY A 336 10.77 1.24 -12.14
C GLY A 336 10.19 2.59 -12.53
N LEU A 337 11.07 3.49 -12.95
CA LEU A 337 10.69 4.75 -13.57
C LEU A 337 11.16 4.74 -15.01
N LEU A 338 10.23 4.92 -15.93
CA LEU A 338 10.49 5.10 -17.35
C LEU A 338 10.51 6.60 -17.66
N LEU A 339 11.61 7.07 -18.23
CA LEU A 339 11.75 8.44 -18.69
C LEU A 339 11.51 8.49 -20.20
N GLN A 340 10.56 9.32 -20.62
CA GLN A 340 10.19 9.43 -22.03
C GLN A 340 10.30 10.88 -22.48
N THR A 341 11.03 11.13 -23.56
CA THR A 341 11.03 12.45 -24.20
C THR A 341 9.67 12.69 -24.84
N VAL A 342 9.09 13.84 -24.56
CA VAL A 342 7.76 14.20 -25.05
C VAL A 342 7.91 15.25 -26.16
N ALA A 343 7.38 14.94 -27.34
CA ALA A 343 7.37 15.85 -28.48
C ALA A 343 5.94 16.10 -28.94
N THR A 344 5.54 17.37 -28.99
CA THR A 344 4.25 17.81 -29.54
C THR A 344 4.44 18.22 -30.99
N THR A 345 3.74 17.57 -31.91
CA THR A 345 3.73 17.98 -33.33
C THR A 345 2.74 19.13 -33.53
N GLY A 346 2.85 19.85 -34.66
CA GLY A 346 2.01 21.01 -34.98
C GLY A 346 0.50 20.73 -35.06
N GLU A 347 0.07 19.47 -35.02
CA GLU A 347 -1.33 19.06 -34.96
C GLU A 347 -1.83 18.80 -33.52
N GLY A 348 -1.04 19.13 -32.50
CA GLY A 348 -1.36 18.86 -31.09
C GLY A 348 -1.18 17.40 -30.67
N LYS A 349 -0.71 16.53 -31.58
CA LYS A 349 -0.41 15.14 -31.27
C LYS A 349 0.90 15.07 -30.47
N THR A 350 0.82 14.49 -29.29
CA THR A 350 1.97 14.27 -28.43
C THR A 350 2.51 12.86 -28.63
N THR A 351 3.81 12.74 -28.89
CA THR A 351 4.50 11.47 -29.04
C THR A 351 5.53 11.34 -27.91
N SER A 352 5.54 10.17 -27.25
CA SER A 352 6.48 9.86 -26.17
C SER A 352 7.47 8.80 -26.64
N THR A 353 8.77 9.11 -26.55
CA THR A 353 9.84 8.18 -26.91
C THR A 353 10.62 7.80 -25.64
N PRO A 354 10.65 6.52 -25.24
CA PRO A 354 11.53 6.02 -24.18
C PRO A 354 12.98 6.49 -24.38
N ALA A 355 13.55 7.16 -23.38
CA ALA A 355 14.91 7.70 -23.44
C ALA A 355 15.85 7.05 -22.43
N ALA A 356 15.34 6.80 -21.23
CA ALA A 356 16.08 6.14 -20.17
C ALA A 356 15.12 5.50 -19.17
N TRP A 357 15.64 4.68 -18.27
CA TRP A 357 14.89 4.09 -17.18
C TRP A 357 15.76 3.89 -15.95
N LEU A 358 15.15 3.68 -14.79
CA LEU A 358 15.84 3.25 -13.59
C LEU A 358 14.95 2.34 -12.76
N SER A 359 15.56 1.41 -12.04
CA SER A 359 14.88 0.77 -10.91
C SER A 359 14.54 1.84 -9.87
N ALA A 360 13.33 1.82 -9.34
CA ALA A 360 12.88 2.76 -8.32
C ALA A 360 13.08 2.17 -6.92
N THR A 361 14.26 1.58 -6.70
CA THR A 361 14.69 1.02 -5.42
C THR A 361 15.50 2.07 -4.64
N PRO A 362 15.62 1.93 -3.31
CA PRO A 362 16.34 2.89 -2.47
C PRO A 362 17.78 3.16 -2.90
N ASP A 363 18.48 2.13 -3.40
CA ASP A 363 19.89 2.20 -3.80
C ASP A 363 20.11 2.73 -5.22
N SER A 364 19.02 2.98 -5.96
CA SER A 364 19.11 3.47 -7.33
C SER A 364 19.65 4.89 -7.37
N THR A 365 20.66 5.11 -8.21
CA THR A 365 21.35 6.41 -8.31
C THR A 365 21.56 6.88 -9.74
N GLN A 366 21.37 6.02 -10.74
CA GLN A 366 21.66 6.34 -12.14
C GLN A 366 20.58 5.80 -13.08
N ALA A 367 20.29 6.58 -14.11
CA ALA A 367 19.47 6.15 -15.22
C ALA A 367 20.27 5.28 -16.20
N ARG A 368 19.56 4.35 -16.83
CA ARG A 368 20.04 3.37 -17.80
C ARG A 368 19.43 3.64 -19.15
N THR A 369 20.19 3.40 -20.21
CA THR A 369 19.77 3.58 -21.60
C THR A 369 19.79 2.28 -22.40
N ASP A 370 20.11 1.15 -21.76
CA ASP A 370 19.92 -0.16 -22.36
C ASP A 370 18.44 -0.57 -22.36
N ASP A 371 18.11 -1.63 -23.10
CA ASP A 371 16.74 -2.11 -23.22
C ASP A 371 16.13 -2.45 -21.85
N MET A 372 14.96 -1.91 -21.59
CA MET A 372 14.23 -2.21 -20.37
C MET A 372 13.32 -3.41 -20.59
N THR A 373 13.32 -4.34 -19.65
CA THR A 373 12.27 -5.35 -19.57
C THR A 373 11.27 -4.92 -18.51
N ARG A 374 10.01 -4.73 -18.91
CA ARG A 374 8.91 -4.47 -17.98
C ARG A 374 7.90 -5.61 -17.98
N LEU A 375 7.20 -5.76 -16.88
CA LEU A 375 5.97 -6.51 -16.81
C LEU A 375 4.85 -5.59 -17.26
N LEU A 376 4.19 -5.93 -18.37
CA LEU A 376 2.92 -5.34 -18.71
C LEU A 376 1.86 -6.13 -17.97
N LEU A 377 1.36 -5.53 -16.91
CA LEU A 377 0.33 -6.12 -16.10
C LEU A 377 -1.01 -5.52 -16.53
N THR A 378 -1.87 -6.35 -17.11
CA THR A 378 -3.23 -6.00 -17.48
C THR A 378 -4.21 -6.93 -16.76
N PRO A 379 -5.50 -6.57 -16.69
CA PRO A 379 -6.56 -7.44 -16.18
C PRO A 379 -6.53 -8.88 -16.71
N GLU A 380 -6.05 -9.07 -17.93
CA GLU A 380 -6.15 -10.33 -18.69
C GLU A 380 -4.79 -10.98 -18.98
N ARG A 381 -3.69 -10.28 -18.67
CA ARG A 381 -2.36 -10.73 -19.10
C ARG A 381 -1.25 -10.13 -18.25
N ILE A 382 -0.30 -10.96 -17.87
CA ILE A 382 1.04 -10.57 -17.47
C ILE A 382 1.95 -10.94 -18.62
N SER A 383 2.42 -9.96 -19.37
CA SER A 383 3.41 -10.19 -20.42
C SER A 383 4.73 -9.50 -20.09
N ARG A 384 5.81 -10.10 -20.56
CA ARG A 384 7.13 -9.47 -20.47
C ARG A 384 7.36 -8.69 -21.74
N LYS A 385 7.38 -7.36 -21.65
CA LYS A 385 7.63 -6.47 -22.80
C LYS A 385 9.04 -5.88 -22.70
N THR A 386 9.81 -6.02 -23.78
CA THR A 386 11.03 -5.24 -23.97
C THR A 386 10.68 -3.87 -24.52
N VAL A 387 11.14 -2.82 -23.85
CA VAL A 387 11.09 -1.43 -24.30
C VAL A 387 12.46 -1.08 -24.81
N ARG A 388 12.56 -0.77 -26.10
CA ARG A 388 13.78 -0.30 -26.75
C ARG A 388 13.94 1.18 -26.50
N MET A 389 15.10 1.59 -26.00
CA MET A 389 15.40 3.00 -25.77
C MET A 389 15.67 3.70 -27.10
N GLY A 390 15.09 4.89 -27.30
CA GLY A 390 15.21 5.68 -28.53
C GLY A 390 14.20 5.32 -29.61
N GLU A 391 13.41 4.26 -29.45
CA GLU A 391 12.35 3.86 -30.38
C GLU A 391 10.97 4.20 -29.79
N GLY A 392 10.09 4.83 -30.56
CA GLY A 392 8.73 5.10 -30.11
C GLY A 392 7.97 3.81 -29.82
N GLU A 393 7.08 3.81 -28.82
CA GLU A 393 6.17 2.69 -28.64
C GLU A 393 5.22 2.62 -29.85
N THR A 394 5.36 1.58 -30.66
CA THR A 394 4.45 1.26 -31.78
C THR A 394 3.14 0.69 -31.30
#